data_AF-A0A958ENE2-F1
#
_entry.id   AF-A0A958ENE2-F1
#
_cell.length_a   1.000
_cell.length_b   1.000
_cell.length_c   1.000
_cell.angle_alpha   90.00
_cell.angle_beta   90.00
_cell.angle_gamma   90.00
#
_symmetry.space_group_name_H-M   'P 1'
#
loop_
_entity.id
_entity.type
_entity.pdbx_description
1 polymer ?
#
loop_
_entity_poly.entity_id
_entity_poly.type
_entity_poly.pdbx_seq_one_letter_code
_entity_poly.pdbx_strand_id
1 'polypeptide(L)'
;SENLYLVNNIEVPNINHFGSQGSSSGSLSFVNLDFVENVEFSTGGFGVRYGDKMSSVMALTLRPGREDRLGGKATISATQFGLNLEGPLGQKGNFIFSARKSYLDLIFKAAGLPFIPTYTDFNLVGYYDLSPRDKLTVLGLAAIDRVDRDQSTLENRVTNAGIMDNTQNQFISGINYRRLMNRGFVDLTLNNNYNEFRFSQIDEQEVE
;
A
#
# COMPACT_ATOMS: atom_id res chain seq x y z
N SER A 1 11.41 8.43 8.06
CA SER A 1 11.50 8.22 6.61
C SER A 1 12.12 9.45 6.00
N GLU A 2 13.16 9.29 5.19
CA GLU A 2 13.75 10.38 4.40
C GLU A 2 12.78 10.89 3.32
N ASN A 3 11.94 9.98 2.77
CA ASN A 3 10.93 10.28 1.76
C ASN A 3 9.52 10.36 2.38
N LEU A 4 8.70 11.30 1.92
CA LEU A 4 7.29 11.41 2.27
C LEU A 4 6.43 10.78 1.18
N TYR A 5 5.60 9.82 1.55
CA TYR A 5 4.53 9.31 0.69
C TYR A 5 3.19 9.84 1.20
N LEU A 6 2.42 10.40 0.28
CA LEU A 6 1.04 10.82 0.51
C LEU A 6 0.13 10.04 -0.43
N VAL A 7 -0.97 9.53 0.10
CA VAL A 7 -2.09 9.02 -0.70
C VAL A 7 -3.31 9.83 -0.32
N ASN A 8 -3.87 10.59 -1.26
CA ASN A 8 -4.97 11.52 -0.97
C ASN A 8 -4.69 12.46 0.21
N ASN A 9 -3.48 13.02 0.25
CA ASN A 9 -3.01 13.92 1.32
C ASN A 9 -2.93 13.26 2.72
N ILE A 10 -2.98 11.93 2.80
CA ILE A 10 -2.76 11.14 4.01
C ILE A 10 -1.36 10.54 3.96
N GLU A 11 -0.56 10.77 5.00
CA GLU A 11 0.80 10.22 5.08
C GLU A 11 0.76 8.71 5.26
N VAL A 12 1.46 8.03 4.35
CA VAL A 12 1.65 6.59 4.33
C VAL A 12 3.14 6.31 4.54
N PRO A 13 3.56 5.51 5.53
CA PRO A 13 4.98 5.31 5.83
C PRO A 13 5.78 4.62 4.71
N ASN A 14 5.12 3.69 4.01
CA ASN A 14 5.63 2.96 2.86
C ASN A 14 4.43 2.63 1.96
N ILE A 15 4.62 2.42 0.67
CA ILE A 15 3.56 2.01 -0.28
C ILE A 15 3.81 0.62 -0.88
N ASN A 16 4.88 -0.07 -0.47
CA ASN A 16 5.33 -1.33 -1.05
C ASN A 16 5.21 -2.54 -0.10
N HIS A 17 4.90 -3.70 -0.67
CA HIS A 17 5.06 -5.02 -0.10
C HIS A 17 6.53 -5.41 0.02
N PHE A 18 6.84 -6.24 1.02
CA PHE A 18 8.18 -6.77 1.29
C PHE A 18 9.21 -5.67 1.58
N GLY A 19 8.77 -4.54 2.15
CA GLY A 19 9.64 -3.46 2.56
C GLY A 19 10.35 -3.75 3.89
N SER A 20 11.33 -2.90 4.22
CA SER A 20 12.01 -2.92 5.52
C SER A 20 11.73 -1.63 6.30
N GLN A 21 11.81 -1.70 7.63
CA GLN A 21 11.51 -0.53 8.47
C GLN A 21 12.43 0.63 8.12
N GLY A 22 11.84 1.80 7.86
CA GLY A 22 12.59 3.03 7.60
C GLY A 22 13.14 3.18 6.19
N SER A 23 12.91 2.21 5.29
CA SER A 23 13.28 2.31 3.88
C SER A 23 12.05 2.30 2.97
N SER A 24 12.20 2.88 1.78
CA SER A 24 11.26 2.79 0.66
C SER A 24 11.28 1.44 -0.06
N SER A 25 12.01 0.45 0.47
CA SER A 25 12.23 -0.86 -0.14
C SER A 25 10.92 -1.63 -0.32
N GLY A 26 10.95 -2.64 -1.17
CA GLY A 26 9.82 -3.48 -1.52
C GLY A 26 9.62 -3.54 -3.03
N SER A 27 9.29 -4.72 -3.55
CA SER A 27 9.28 -5.00 -4.99
C SER A 27 7.93 -4.73 -5.66
N LEU A 28 6.85 -4.60 -4.87
CA LEU A 28 5.49 -4.49 -5.38
C LEU A 28 4.69 -3.44 -4.60
N SER A 29 4.00 -2.53 -5.27
CA SER A 29 3.12 -1.57 -4.61
C SER A 29 1.87 -2.25 -4.05
N PHE A 30 1.56 -2.01 -2.76
CA PHE A 30 0.28 -2.38 -2.17
C PHE A 30 -0.82 -1.36 -2.46
N VAL A 31 -0.46 -0.13 -2.87
CA VAL A 31 -1.43 0.82 -3.45
C VAL A 31 -1.83 0.31 -4.82
N ASN A 32 -3.13 0.12 -5.05
CA ASN A 32 -3.62 -0.37 -6.34
C ASN A 32 -3.50 0.73 -7.42
N LEU A 33 -2.65 0.48 -8.42
CA LEU A 33 -2.35 1.43 -9.49
C LEU A 33 -3.55 1.68 -10.42
N ASP A 34 -4.53 0.77 -10.50
CA ASP A 34 -5.79 1.01 -11.24
C ASP A 34 -6.59 2.20 -10.67
N PHE A 35 -6.28 2.60 -9.43
CA PHE A 35 -6.97 3.68 -8.74
C PHE A 35 -6.19 4.99 -8.81
N VAL A 36 -4.93 4.98 -9.23
CA VAL A 36 -4.09 6.18 -9.25
C VAL A 36 -4.48 7.05 -10.44
N GLU A 37 -4.95 8.27 -10.15
CA GLU A 37 -5.25 9.30 -11.15
C GLU A 37 -4.04 10.17 -11.44
N ASN A 38 -3.32 10.57 -10.39
CA ASN A 38 -2.19 11.48 -10.49
C ASN A 38 -1.03 11.04 -9.59
N VAL A 39 0.19 11.30 -10.06
CA VAL A 39 1.44 11.11 -9.31
C VAL A 39 2.25 12.39 -9.40
N GLU A 40 2.48 13.01 -8.25
CA GLU A 40 3.40 14.14 -8.12
C GLU A 40 4.65 13.65 -7.39
N PHE A 41 5.82 13.87 -8.00
CA PHE A 41 7.10 13.54 -7.39
C PHE A 41 8.02 14.74 -7.40
N SER A 42 8.62 15.03 -6.24
CA SER A 42 9.57 16.13 -6.06
C SER A 42 10.75 15.65 -5.24
N THR A 43 11.96 15.80 -5.78
CA THR A 43 13.24 15.44 -5.13
C THR A 43 13.85 16.60 -4.33
N GLY A 44 13.13 17.73 -4.19
CA GLY A 44 13.59 18.93 -3.50
C GLY A 44 12.77 20.16 -3.90
N GLY A 45 12.82 21.22 -3.08
CA GLY A 45 12.11 22.48 -3.36
C GLY A 45 10.58 22.39 -3.28
N PHE A 46 10.03 21.34 -2.67
CA PHE A 46 8.61 21.18 -2.45
C PHE A 46 8.09 22.19 -1.41
N GLY A 47 6.84 22.63 -1.56
CA GLY A 47 6.27 23.70 -0.75
C GLY A 47 6.21 23.36 0.75
N VAL A 48 6.18 24.41 1.60
CA VAL A 48 6.13 24.33 3.08
C VAL A 48 5.01 23.40 3.59
N ARG A 49 3.95 23.18 2.80
CA ARG A 49 2.84 22.27 3.11
C ARG A 49 3.28 20.81 3.39
N TYR A 50 4.48 20.42 2.96
CA TYR A 50 5.01 19.05 3.14
C TYR A 50 5.98 18.90 4.32
N GLY A 51 6.19 19.97 5.10
CA GLY A 51 6.93 19.94 6.37
C GLY A 51 8.42 19.63 6.24
N ASP A 52 8.98 19.04 7.31
CA ASP A 52 10.43 18.89 7.56
C ASP A 52 11.08 17.70 6.82
N LYS A 53 10.52 17.24 5.71
CA LYS A 53 11.06 16.10 4.97
C LYS A 53 12.29 16.55 4.19
N MET A 54 13.37 15.76 4.21
CA MET A 54 14.68 16.21 3.71
C MET A 54 15.07 15.64 2.35
N SER A 55 14.44 14.56 1.87
CA SER A 55 14.83 13.89 0.62
C SER A 55 13.81 14.09 -0.51
N SER A 56 12.59 13.56 -0.41
CA SER A 56 11.60 13.68 -1.49
C SER A 56 10.15 13.62 -1.00
N VAL A 57 9.23 14.12 -1.84
CA VAL A 57 7.78 13.98 -1.67
C VAL A 57 7.22 13.24 -2.88
N MET A 58 6.51 12.15 -2.63
CA MET A 58 5.68 11.45 -3.60
C MET A 58 4.22 11.54 -3.15
N ALA A 59 3.38 12.22 -3.92
CA ALA A 59 1.96 12.33 -3.67
C ALA A 59 1.17 11.59 -4.75
N LEU A 60 0.36 10.63 -4.31
CA LEU A 60 -0.57 9.87 -5.12
C LEU A 60 -1.98 10.40 -4.87
N THR A 61 -2.69 10.72 -5.95
CA THR A 61 -4.13 11.01 -5.89
C THR A 61 -4.86 9.83 -6.51
N LEU A 62 -5.78 9.25 -5.75
CA LEU A 62 -6.64 8.17 -6.22
C LEU A 62 -7.90 8.76 -6.88
N ARG A 63 -8.34 8.21 -8.00
CA ARG A 63 -9.57 8.64 -8.68
C ARG A 63 -10.81 8.40 -7.81
N PRO A 64 -11.90 9.16 -8.01
CA PRO A 64 -13.20 8.82 -7.45
C PRO A 64 -13.76 7.52 -8.06
N GLY A 65 -14.64 6.87 -7.30
CA GLY A 65 -15.42 5.73 -7.78
C GLY A 65 -16.59 6.17 -8.67
N ARG A 66 -17.35 5.20 -9.16
CA ARG A 66 -18.55 5.47 -9.95
C ARG A 66 -19.63 6.14 -9.12
N GLU A 67 -20.37 7.05 -9.73
CA GLU A 67 -21.53 7.72 -9.09
C GLU A 67 -22.87 7.19 -9.62
N ASP A 68 -22.86 6.49 -10.76
CA ASP A 68 -24.07 6.06 -11.46
C ASP A 68 -24.62 4.73 -10.96
N ARG A 69 -23.73 3.75 -10.73
CA ARG A 69 -24.08 2.39 -10.31
C ARG A 69 -22.89 1.67 -9.70
N LEU A 70 -23.18 0.57 -9.01
CA LEU A 70 -22.17 -0.38 -8.60
C LEU A 70 -21.52 -1.04 -9.82
N GLY A 71 -20.21 -1.14 -9.79
CA GLY A 71 -19.38 -1.82 -10.78
C GLY A 71 -18.30 -2.64 -10.09
N GLY A 72 -17.76 -3.62 -10.82
CA GLY A 72 -16.67 -4.43 -10.31
C GLY A 72 -15.82 -5.01 -11.43
N LYS A 73 -14.58 -5.34 -11.08
CA LYS A 73 -13.59 -5.96 -11.97
C LYS A 73 -12.87 -7.06 -11.19
N ALA A 74 -12.94 -8.28 -11.67
CA ALA A 74 -12.06 -9.36 -11.22
C ALA A 74 -10.83 -9.42 -12.14
N THR A 75 -9.67 -9.68 -11.56
CA THR A 75 -8.39 -9.79 -12.28
C THR A 75 -7.70 -11.08 -11.89
N ILE A 76 -7.19 -11.80 -12.87
CA ILE A 76 -6.23 -12.90 -12.69
C ILE A 76 -5.02 -12.54 -13.55
N SER A 77 -3.81 -12.68 -13.01
CA SER A 77 -2.58 -12.27 -13.67
C SER A 77 -1.56 -13.39 -13.67
N ALA A 78 -0.26 -13.10 -13.83
CA ALA A 78 0.76 -14.13 -13.69
C ALA A 78 0.99 -14.52 -12.23
N THR A 79 0.78 -13.61 -11.27
CA THR A 79 1.25 -13.77 -9.88
C THR A 79 0.16 -13.60 -8.82
N GLN A 80 -0.98 -13.02 -9.18
CA GLN A 80 -2.05 -12.68 -8.23
C GLN A 80 -3.43 -12.68 -8.88
N PHE A 81 -4.43 -12.84 -8.02
CA PHE A 81 -5.82 -12.51 -8.35
C PHE A 81 -6.28 -11.35 -7.48
N GLY A 82 -7.24 -10.60 -8.00
CA GLY A 82 -7.79 -9.44 -7.31
C GLY A 82 -9.23 -9.16 -7.70
N LEU A 83 -9.90 -8.45 -6.80
CA LEU A 83 -11.26 -7.96 -6.98
C LEU A 83 -11.28 -6.47 -6.68
N ASN A 84 -11.82 -5.70 -7.62
CA ASN A 84 -12.10 -4.28 -7.45
C ASN A 84 -13.62 -4.09 -7.47
N LEU A 85 -14.14 -3.27 -6.57
CA LEU A 85 -15.53 -2.84 -6.50
C LEU A 85 -15.56 -1.32 -6.40
N GLU A 86 -16.49 -0.68 -7.09
CA GLU A 86 -16.68 0.77 -7.01
C GLU A 86 -18.15 1.13 -7.21
N GLY A 87 -18.56 2.27 -6.69
CA GLY A 87 -19.93 2.73 -6.88
C GLY A 87 -20.35 3.85 -5.96
N PRO A 88 -21.63 4.27 -6.08
CA PRO A 88 -22.14 5.39 -5.33
C PRO A 88 -22.34 5.05 -3.84
N LEU A 89 -22.04 6.04 -2.99
CA LEU A 89 -22.43 6.11 -1.58
C LEU A 89 -23.58 7.10 -1.44
N GLY A 90 -24.79 6.67 -1.79
CA GLY A 90 -25.95 7.55 -1.90
C GLY A 90 -25.79 8.54 -3.06
N GLN A 91 -26.35 9.75 -2.91
CA GLN A 91 -26.31 10.77 -3.98
C GLN A 91 -25.13 11.74 -3.88
N LYS A 92 -24.32 11.63 -2.82
CA LYS A 92 -23.31 12.63 -2.45
C LYS A 92 -21.91 12.05 -2.34
N GLY A 93 -21.72 10.80 -2.72
CA GLY A 93 -20.41 10.19 -2.58
C GLY A 93 -20.26 8.95 -3.43
N ASN A 94 -19.03 8.45 -3.43
CA ASN A 94 -18.64 7.25 -4.14
C ASN A 94 -17.51 6.56 -3.37
N PHE A 95 -17.26 5.30 -3.72
CA PHE A 95 -16.18 4.53 -3.15
C PHE A 95 -15.49 3.68 -4.21
N ILE A 96 -14.26 3.30 -3.91
CA ILE A 96 -13.52 2.23 -4.56
C ILE A 96 -12.93 1.33 -3.48
N PHE A 97 -13.07 0.02 -3.66
CA PHE A 97 -12.50 -1.02 -2.83
C PHE A 97 -11.70 -1.99 -3.70
N SER A 98 -10.56 -2.47 -3.19
CA SER A 98 -9.78 -3.57 -3.77
C SER A 98 -9.42 -4.59 -2.70
N ALA A 99 -9.41 -5.85 -3.09
CA ALA A 99 -8.72 -6.92 -2.38
C ALA A 99 -7.85 -7.69 -3.37
N ARG A 100 -6.57 -7.88 -3.06
CA ARG A 100 -5.64 -8.65 -3.89
C ARG A 100 -4.93 -9.72 -3.07
N LYS A 101 -4.68 -10.87 -3.68
CA LYS A 101 -3.95 -11.98 -3.07
C LYS A 101 -3.02 -12.62 -4.09
N SER A 102 -1.77 -12.79 -3.70
CA SER A 102 -0.79 -13.52 -4.49
C SER A 102 -0.96 -15.04 -4.39
N TYR A 103 -0.61 -15.75 -5.45
CA TYR A 103 -0.32 -17.19 -5.44
C TYR A 103 1.13 -17.47 -5.86
N LEU A 104 2.01 -16.51 -5.52
CA LEU A 104 3.45 -16.63 -5.71
C LEU A 104 4.00 -17.90 -5.05
N ASP A 105 3.37 -18.39 -3.99
CA ASP A 105 3.76 -19.65 -3.36
C ASP A 105 3.68 -20.85 -4.31
N LEU A 106 2.66 -20.92 -5.16
CA LEU A 106 2.54 -21.98 -6.16
C LEU A 106 3.65 -21.88 -7.22
N ILE A 107 3.97 -20.66 -7.64
CA ILE A 107 4.97 -20.39 -8.68
C ILE A 107 6.37 -20.74 -8.17
N PHE A 108 6.70 -20.29 -6.96
CA PHE A 108 8.02 -20.49 -6.37
C PHE A 108 8.25 -21.96 -6.02
N LYS A 109 7.23 -22.66 -5.47
CA LYS A 109 7.29 -24.10 -5.25
C LYS A 109 7.47 -24.88 -6.55
N ALA A 110 6.74 -24.52 -7.61
CA ALA A 110 6.87 -25.18 -8.91
C ALA A 110 8.23 -24.92 -9.58
N ALA A 111 8.84 -23.77 -9.32
CA ALA A 111 10.19 -23.43 -9.78
C ALA A 111 11.31 -24.04 -8.91
N GLY A 112 10.98 -24.76 -7.82
CA GLY A 112 11.96 -25.33 -6.89
C GLY A 112 12.71 -24.27 -6.06
N LEU A 113 12.14 -23.07 -5.90
CA LEU A 113 12.75 -22.01 -5.10
C LEU A 113 12.41 -22.18 -3.62
N PRO A 114 13.40 -22.17 -2.72
CA PRO A 114 13.19 -22.48 -1.30
C PRO A 114 12.68 -21.29 -0.48
N PHE A 115 12.56 -20.09 -1.07
CA PHE A 115 11.93 -18.92 -0.46
C PHE A 115 10.58 -18.64 -1.13
N ILE A 116 9.56 -18.39 -0.33
CA ILE A 116 8.17 -18.45 -0.78
C ILE A 116 7.46 -17.17 -0.32
N PRO A 117 7.50 -16.09 -1.14
CA PRO A 117 6.85 -14.85 -0.79
C PRO A 117 5.35 -14.94 -1.05
N THR A 118 4.54 -14.39 -0.15
CA THR A 118 3.10 -14.18 -0.37
C THR A 118 2.69 -12.82 0.20
N TYR A 119 1.72 -12.20 -0.46
CA TYR A 119 1.10 -10.98 0.03
C TYR A 119 -0.43 -11.03 -0.10
N THR A 120 -1.08 -10.26 0.75
CA THR A 120 -2.50 -9.89 0.66
C THR A 120 -2.59 -8.39 0.90
N ASP A 121 -3.38 -7.69 0.10
CA ASP A 121 -3.65 -6.27 0.35
C ASP A 121 -5.13 -5.92 0.18
N PHE A 122 -5.49 -4.83 0.85
CA PHE A 122 -6.80 -4.21 0.76
C PHE A 122 -6.63 -2.70 0.59
N ASN A 123 -7.40 -2.13 -0.34
CA ASN A 123 -7.43 -0.68 -0.57
C ASN A 123 -8.90 -0.23 -0.49
N LEU A 124 -9.17 0.83 0.25
CA LEU A 124 -10.47 1.47 0.33
C LEU A 124 -10.26 2.98 0.20
N VAL A 125 -10.94 3.60 -0.74
CA VAL A 125 -11.06 5.05 -0.82
C VAL A 125 -12.53 5.43 -0.95
N GLY A 126 -12.95 6.42 -0.18
CA GLY A 126 -14.29 6.99 -0.24
C GLY A 126 -14.22 8.49 -0.40
N TYR A 127 -15.06 9.03 -1.28
CA TYR A 127 -15.27 10.46 -1.45
C TYR A 127 -16.70 10.82 -1.09
N TYR A 128 -16.89 11.87 -0.31
CA TYR A 128 -18.22 12.29 0.13
C TYR A 128 -18.33 13.81 0.24
N ASP A 129 -19.38 14.35 -0.38
CA ASP A 129 -19.75 15.76 -0.35
C ASP A 129 -20.68 16.02 0.83
N LEU A 130 -20.15 16.61 1.90
CA LEU A 130 -20.98 17.08 3.01
C LEU A 130 -21.85 18.27 2.58
N SER A 131 -21.26 19.15 1.76
CA SER A 131 -21.91 20.31 1.13
C SER A 131 -21.20 20.65 -0.20
N PRO A 132 -21.74 21.58 -1.03
CA PRO A 132 -21.03 22.05 -2.22
C PRO A 132 -19.64 22.65 -1.95
N ARG A 133 -19.32 23.00 -0.70
CA ARG A 133 -18.02 23.55 -0.28
C ARG A 133 -17.23 22.64 0.64
N ASP A 134 -17.82 21.54 1.12
CA ASP A 134 -17.26 20.69 2.16
C ASP A 134 -17.11 19.27 1.62
N LYS A 135 -15.85 18.84 1.43
CA LYS A 135 -15.48 17.55 0.84
C LYS A 135 -14.79 16.69 1.89
N LEU A 136 -15.14 15.42 1.95
CA LEU A 136 -14.56 14.43 2.83
C LEU A 136 -13.97 13.29 2.00
N THR A 137 -12.74 12.91 2.31
CA THR A 137 -12.08 11.73 1.75
C THR A 137 -11.69 10.80 2.87
N VAL A 138 -12.01 9.51 2.72
CA VAL A 138 -11.62 8.46 3.65
C VAL A 138 -10.69 7.50 2.90
N LEU A 139 -9.61 7.08 3.56
CA LEU A 139 -8.66 6.11 3.05
C LEU A 139 -8.47 4.98 4.06
N GLY A 140 -8.42 3.75 3.57
CA GLY A 140 -7.97 2.58 4.29
C GLY A 140 -7.05 1.75 3.39
N LEU A 141 -5.84 1.46 3.86
CA LEU A 141 -4.89 0.59 3.18
C LEU A 141 -4.43 -0.49 4.15
N ALA A 142 -4.35 -1.74 3.69
CA ALA A 142 -3.79 -2.83 4.46
C ALA A 142 -2.86 -3.66 3.57
N ALA A 143 -1.71 -4.04 4.10
CA ALA A 143 -0.73 -4.91 3.44
C ALA A 143 -0.22 -5.96 4.43
N ILE A 144 -0.37 -7.23 4.07
CA ILE A 144 -0.01 -8.38 4.90
C ILE A 144 0.91 -9.27 4.06
N ASP A 145 2.16 -9.35 4.48
CA ASP A 145 3.22 -10.05 3.78
C ASP A 145 3.79 -11.15 4.63
N ARG A 146 4.11 -12.26 3.98
CA ARG A 146 4.84 -13.37 4.58
C ARG A 146 5.83 -13.92 3.58
N VAL A 147 7.07 -14.10 4.03
CA VAL A 147 8.09 -14.87 3.31
C VAL A 147 8.34 -16.12 4.14
N ASP A 148 7.93 -17.27 3.61
CA ASP A 148 8.20 -18.58 4.20
C ASP A 148 9.44 -19.20 3.54
N ARG A 149 10.13 -20.11 4.24
CA ARG A 149 11.31 -20.82 3.72
C ARG A 149 11.16 -22.32 3.88
N ASP A 150 11.42 -23.06 2.82
CA ASP A 150 11.62 -24.51 2.88
C ASP A 150 13.05 -24.78 3.39
N GLN A 151 13.17 -25.43 4.55
CA GLN A 151 14.47 -25.76 5.19
C GLN A 151 14.75 -27.28 5.19
N SER A 152 13.98 -28.05 4.42
CA SER A 152 13.97 -29.52 4.46
C SER A 152 15.29 -30.17 4.01
N THR A 153 16.03 -29.55 3.09
CA THR A 153 17.29 -30.07 2.54
C THR A 153 18.47 -29.17 2.88
N LEU A 154 19.70 -29.71 2.85
CA LEU A 154 20.92 -28.90 3.01
C LEU A 154 21.05 -27.84 1.93
N GLU A 155 20.74 -28.20 0.67
CA GLU A 155 20.73 -27.27 -0.46
C GLU A 155 19.78 -26.08 -0.23
N ASN A 156 18.58 -26.36 0.28
CA ASN A 156 17.61 -25.31 0.59
C ASN A 156 18.09 -24.42 1.74
N ARG A 157 18.69 -25.00 2.80
CA ARG A 157 19.27 -24.24 3.91
C ARG A 157 20.37 -23.29 3.46
N VAL A 158 21.31 -23.80 2.65
CA VAL A 158 22.42 -23.01 2.09
C VAL A 158 21.88 -21.89 1.19
N THR A 159 20.90 -22.19 0.32
CA THR A 159 20.28 -21.18 -0.55
C THR A 159 19.55 -20.09 0.26
N ASN A 160 18.92 -20.49 1.38
CA ASN A 160 18.17 -19.62 2.26
C ASN A 160 19.03 -18.81 3.25
N ALA A 161 20.30 -19.15 3.45
CA ALA A 161 21.17 -18.51 4.44
C ALA A 161 21.36 -17.01 4.20
N GLY A 162 21.33 -16.59 2.93
CA GLY A 162 21.40 -15.18 2.52
C GLY A 162 20.05 -14.46 2.48
N ILE A 163 18.94 -15.16 2.74
CA ILE A 163 17.58 -14.62 2.63
C ILE A 163 17.04 -14.35 4.03
N MET A 164 16.79 -13.08 4.33
CA MET A 164 16.08 -12.70 5.55
C MET A 164 14.59 -13.02 5.44
N ASP A 165 14.04 -13.67 6.47
CA ASP A 165 12.59 -13.73 6.65
C ASP A 165 12.08 -12.30 6.85
N ASN A 166 10.97 -11.97 6.18
CA ASN A 166 10.28 -10.71 6.36
C ASN A 166 8.78 -10.97 6.46
N THR A 167 8.22 -10.71 7.64
CA THR A 167 6.78 -10.55 7.81
C THR A 167 6.48 -9.08 8.00
N GLN A 168 5.57 -8.55 7.20
CA GLN A 168 5.16 -7.15 7.23
C GLN A 168 3.63 -7.09 7.37
N ASN A 169 3.15 -6.40 8.40
CA ASN A 169 1.74 -6.05 8.54
C ASN A 169 1.62 -4.54 8.63
N GLN A 170 0.98 -3.92 7.65
CA GLN A 170 0.69 -2.48 7.65
C GLN A 170 -0.82 -2.26 7.57
N PHE A 171 -1.32 -1.36 8.42
CA PHE A 171 -2.69 -0.85 8.37
C PHE A 171 -2.64 0.67 8.47
N ILE A 172 -3.07 1.33 7.40
CA ILE A 172 -3.15 2.78 7.31
C ILE A 172 -4.62 3.15 7.19
N SER A 173 -5.05 4.09 8.01
CA SER A 173 -6.38 4.68 7.88
C SER A 173 -6.27 6.19 8.02
N GLY A 174 -7.12 6.92 7.30
CA GLY A 174 -7.11 8.36 7.41
C GLY A 174 -8.35 9.01 6.83
N ILE A 175 -8.55 10.24 7.25
CA ILE A 175 -9.63 11.11 6.84
C ILE A 175 -9.02 12.43 6.45
N ASN A 176 -9.36 12.94 5.27
CA ASN A 176 -9.07 14.29 4.85
C ASN A 176 -10.39 15.05 4.67
N TYR A 177 -10.47 16.24 5.28
CA TYR A 177 -11.58 17.17 5.12
C TYR A 177 -11.08 18.44 4.45
N ARG A 178 -11.70 18.79 3.32
CA ARG A 178 -11.42 20.00 2.56
C ARG A 178 -12.62 20.94 2.58
N ARG A 179 -12.41 22.19 2.98
CA ARG A 179 -13.40 23.27 2.88
C ARG A 179 -12.97 24.32 1.86
N LEU A 180 -13.79 24.52 0.84
CA LEU A 180 -13.62 25.58 -0.16
C LEU A 180 -14.11 26.92 0.41
N MET A 181 -13.23 27.91 0.37
CA MET A 181 -13.50 29.30 0.76
C MET A 181 -13.58 30.18 -0.49
N ASN A 182 -14.07 31.41 -0.34
CA ASN A 182 -14.18 32.34 -1.47
C ASN A 182 -12.83 32.67 -2.15
N ARG A 183 -11.70 32.52 -1.44
CA ARG A 183 -10.35 32.81 -1.93
C ARG A 183 -9.34 31.74 -1.51
N GLY A 184 -9.69 30.46 -1.65
CA GLY A 184 -8.79 29.34 -1.36
C GLY A 184 -9.51 28.16 -0.71
N PHE A 185 -8.78 27.36 0.06
CA PHE A 185 -9.32 26.20 0.77
C PHE A 185 -8.58 25.97 2.08
N VAL A 186 -9.21 25.21 2.98
CA VAL A 186 -8.60 24.64 4.19
C VAL A 186 -8.61 23.12 4.05
N ASP A 187 -7.47 22.48 4.30
CA ASP A 187 -7.34 21.03 4.36
C ASP A 187 -6.97 20.60 5.77
N LEU A 188 -7.72 19.65 6.32
CA LEU A 188 -7.46 19.00 7.59
C LEU A 188 -7.33 17.50 7.36
N THR A 189 -6.17 16.93 7.71
CA THR A 189 -5.93 15.48 7.63
C THR A 189 -5.76 14.91 9.03
N LEU A 190 -6.43 13.79 9.31
CA LEU A 190 -6.20 12.94 10.47
C LEU A 190 -5.87 11.53 9.98
N ASN A 191 -4.82 10.90 10.48
CA ASN A 191 -4.44 9.55 10.10
C ASN A 191 -3.94 8.71 11.26
N ASN A 192 -4.00 7.40 11.08
CA ASN A 192 -3.42 6.39 11.95
C ASN A 192 -2.68 5.37 11.10
N ASN A 193 -1.45 5.06 11.51
CA ASN A 193 -0.55 4.15 10.83
C ASN A 193 -0.07 3.08 11.82
N TYR A 194 -0.50 1.84 11.64
CA TYR A 194 0.06 0.68 12.32
C TYR A 194 1.01 -0.05 11.37
N ASN A 195 2.23 -0.31 11.82
CA ASN A 195 3.22 -1.06 11.04
C ASN A 195 3.96 -2.02 11.97
N GLU A 196 3.94 -3.31 11.65
CA GLU A 196 4.71 -4.34 12.31
C GLU A 196 5.60 -5.02 11.28
N PHE A 197 6.91 -5.04 11.55
CA PHE A 197 7.88 -5.77 10.77
C PHE A 197 8.57 -6.80 11.66
N ARG A 198 8.70 -8.02 11.18
CA ARG A 198 9.44 -9.08 11.85
C ARG A 198 10.46 -9.66 10.89
N PHE A 199 11.73 -9.54 11.26
CA PHE A 199 12.84 -10.11 10.55
C PHE A 199 13.44 -11.27 11.34
N SER A 200 13.81 -12.32 10.64
CA SER A 200 14.56 -13.44 11.21
C SER A 200 15.62 -13.89 10.21
N GLN A 201 16.82 -14.12 10.71
CA GLN A 201 17.88 -14.78 9.97
C GLN A 201 18.41 -15.89 10.86
N ILE A 202 18.59 -17.07 10.27
CA ILE A 202 19.18 -18.22 10.95
C ILE A 202 20.52 -18.41 10.26
N ASP A 203 21.60 -18.14 10.98
CA ASP A 203 22.94 -18.48 10.51
C ASP A 203 23.14 -19.99 10.65
N GLU A 204 23.71 -20.63 9.62
CA GLU A 204 24.29 -21.95 9.78
C GLU A 204 25.56 -21.80 10.63
N GLN A 205 25.43 -21.97 11.95
CA GLN A 205 26.58 -22.43 12.72
C GLN A 205 26.76 -23.92 12.48
N GLU A 206 27.98 -24.26 12.11
CA GLU A 206 28.54 -25.58 11.75
C GLU A 206 27.74 -26.76 12.32
N VAL A 207 27.13 -27.52 11.43
CA VAL A 207 26.77 -28.90 11.71
C VAL A 207 28.09 -29.67 11.76
N GLU A 208 28.69 -29.76 12.95
CA GLU A 208 29.77 -30.70 13.26
C GLU A 208 29.25 -32.14 13.26
#